data_AF-A0AAU8K947-F1
#
_entry.id   AF-A0AAU8K947-F1
#
_cell.length_a   1.000
_cell.length_b   1.000
_cell.length_c   1.000
_cell.angle_alpha   90.00
_cell.angle_beta   90.00
_cell.angle_gamma   90.00
#
_symmetry.space_group_name_H-M   'P 1'
#
loop_
_entity.id
_entity.type
_entity.pdbx_description
1 polymer ?
#
loop_
_entity_poly.entity_id
_entity_poly.type
_entity_poly.pdbx_seq_one_letter_code
_entity_poly.pdbx_strand_id
1 'polypeptide(L)'
;MNPETAFPRGQALIDGVGAPDGTRVLQFYPHVEGSAVTCLWETKSVEDVQGFVDTTLGDSSVNVCYEVDSEKAFADRPLGMRSSSAPAAGDE
;
A
#
# COMPACT_ATOMS: atom_id res chain seq x y z
N MET A 1 -14.97 6.66 5.51
CA MET A 1 -14.03 6.48 4.39
C MET A 1 -14.26 7.56 3.36
N ASN A 2 -13.23 8.33 3.03
CA ASN A 2 -13.27 9.39 2.01
C ASN A 2 -12.06 9.22 1.07
N PRO A 3 -12.24 8.57 -0.10
CA PRO A 3 -11.13 8.20 -0.98
C PRO A 3 -10.40 9.42 -1.56
N GLU A 4 -11.10 10.53 -1.84
CA GLU A 4 -10.46 11.76 -2.36
C GLU A 4 -9.48 12.39 -1.37
N THR A 5 -9.65 12.13 -0.07
CA THR A 5 -8.74 12.59 0.99
C THR A 5 -7.66 11.56 1.34
N ALA A 6 -7.99 10.27 1.23
CA ALA A 6 -7.09 9.18 1.61
C ALA A 6 -5.88 9.09 0.67
N PHE A 7 -6.04 9.26 -0.65
CA PHE A 7 -4.93 9.14 -1.60
C PHE A 7 -3.85 10.23 -1.44
N PRO A 8 -4.19 11.53 -1.37
CA PRO A 8 -3.19 12.57 -1.12
C PRO A 8 -2.46 12.40 0.23
N ARG A 9 -3.16 11.97 1.29
CA ARG A 9 -2.53 11.65 2.58
C ARG A 9 -1.66 10.40 2.51
N GLY A 10 -2.11 9.40 1.77
CA GLY A 10 -1.41 8.14 1.54
C GLY A 10 -0.09 8.29 0.79
N GLN A 11 0.16 9.42 0.11
CA GLN A 11 1.44 9.68 -0.53
C GLN A 11 2.62 9.66 0.46
N ALA A 12 2.43 10.17 1.68
CA ALA A 12 3.44 10.10 2.74
C ALA A 12 3.77 8.65 3.13
N LEU A 13 2.78 7.75 3.06
CA LEU A 13 2.96 6.32 3.28
C LEU A 13 3.75 5.66 2.15
N ILE A 14 3.68 6.15 0.92
CA ILE A 14 4.44 5.62 -0.21
C ILE A 14 5.90 6.10 -0.13
N ASP A 15 6.09 7.37 0.20
CA ASP A 15 7.41 8.00 0.22
C ASP A 15 8.18 7.69 1.51
N GLY A 16 7.53 7.09 2.51
CA GLY A 16 8.11 6.80 3.83
C GLY A 16 8.41 8.05 4.66
N VAL A 17 7.82 9.19 4.31
CA VAL A 17 8.07 10.46 4.99
C VAL A 17 7.38 10.46 6.35
N GLY A 18 8.18 10.58 7.41
CA GLY A 18 7.68 10.56 8.80
C GLY A 18 7.46 9.16 9.36
N ALA A 19 7.86 8.11 8.63
CA ALA A 19 7.81 6.74 9.13
C ALA A 19 8.77 6.57 10.34
N PRO A 20 8.44 5.69 11.30
CA PRO A 20 9.30 5.40 12.45
C PRO A 20 10.71 4.90 12.04
N ASP A 21 11.71 5.15 12.88
CA ASP A 21 13.11 4.82 12.58
C ASP A 21 13.33 3.33 12.25
N GLY A 22 13.91 3.08 11.08
CA GLY A 22 14.14 1.72 10.57
C GLY A 22 12.92 1.09 9.90
N THR A 23 11.86 1.87 9.68
CA THR A 23 10.70 1.45 8.88
C THR A 23 10.88 1.89 7.42
N ARG A 24 10.65 0.99 6.46
CA ARG A 24 10.63 1.32 5.03
C ARG A 24 9.51 0.61 4.28
N VAL A 25 8.95 1.28 3.29
CA VAL A 25 8.00 0.67 2.35
C VAL A 25 8.78 -0.22 1.39
N LEU A 26 8.30 -1.44 1.18
CA LEU A 26 8.85 -2.37 0.20
C LEU A 26 7.98 -2.44 -1.05
N GLN A 27 6.66 -2.51 -0.86
CA GLN A 27 5.70 -2.69 -1.95
C GLN A 27 4.40 -1.96 -1.67
N PHE A 28 3.73 -1.49 -2.72
CA PHE A 28 2.49 -0.75 -2.67
C PHE A 28 1.56 -1.24 -3.79
N TYR A 29 0.40 -1.77 -3.41
CA TYR A 29 -0.55 -2.42 -4.30
C TYR A 29 -1.92 -1.73 -4.19
N PRO A 30 -2.18 -0.69 -5.00
CA PRO A 30 -3.50 -0.06 -5.03
C PRO A 30 -4.51 -0.98 -5.73
N HIS A 31 -5.72 -1.04 -5.20
CA HIS A 31 -6.86 -1.64 -5.90
C HIS A 31 -7.14 -0.84 -7.18
N VAL A 32 -7.54 -1.53 -8.27
CA VAL A 32 -7.78 -0.90 -9.57
C VAL A 32 -8.89 0.16 -9.55
N GLU A 33 -9.83 0.04 -8.61
CA GLU A 33 -10.91 1.01 -8.37
C GLU A 33 -10.61 1.98 -7.21
N GLY A 34 -9.41 1.89 -6.63
CA GLY A 34 -8.96 2.76 -5.54
C GLY A 34 -9.64 2.54 -4.18
N SER A 35 -10.44 1.49 -4.03
CA SER A 35 -11.19 1.20 -2.79
C SER A 35 -10.33 0.67 -1.64
N ALA A 36 -9.15 0.13 -1.93
CA ALA A 36 -8.24 -0.42 -0.95
C ALA A 36 -6.78 -0.30 -1.43
N VAL A 37 -5.85 -0.42 -0.50
CA VAL A 37 -4.42 -0.49 -0.76
C VAL A 37 -3.83 -1.59 0.13
N THR A 38 -2.96 -2.42 -0.42
CA THR A 38 -2.11 -3.32 0.35
C THR A 38 -0.66 -2.86 0.28
N CYS A 39 -0.02 -2.69 1.43
CA CYS A 39 1.38 -2.29 1.52
C CYS A 39 2.20 -3.38 2.20
N LEU A 40 3.42 -3.60 1.72
CA LEU A 40 4.43 -4.38 2.43
C LEU A 40 5.47 -3.42 2.99
N TRP A 41 5.79 -3.56 4.27
CA TRP A 41 6.76 -2.75 4.99
C TRP A 41 7.80 -3.65 5.65
N GLU A 42 9.03 -3.15 5.74
CA GLU A 42 10.02 -3.62 6.70
C GLU A 42 9.99 -2.69 7.91
N THR A 43 9.96 -3.25 9.12
CA THR A 43 9.92 -2.48 10.37
C THR A 43 10.42 -3.34 11.53
N LYS A 44 10.57 -2.73 12.71
CA LYS A 44 10.90 -3.40 13.98
C LYS A 44 9.66 -3.78 14.79
N SER A 45 8.50 -3.19 14.50
CA SER A 45 7.24 -3.43 15.22
C SER A 45 6.05 -3.17 14.29
N VAL A 46 5.09 -4.10 14.28
CA VAL A 46 3.85 -3.92 13.54
C VAL A 46 3.00 -2.79 14.12
N GLU A 47 3.08 -2.56 15.43
CA GLU A 47 2.39 -1.49 16.13
C GLU A 47 2.87 -0.10 15.68
N ASP A 48 4.18 0.06 15.45
CA ASP A 48 4.76 1.30 14.92
C ASP A 48 4.18 1.64 13.54
N VAL A 49 4.04 0.64 12.67
CA VAL A 49 3.43 0.81 11.34
C VAL A 49 1.93 1.09 11.46
N GLN A 50 1.20 0.34 12.30
CA GLN A 50 -0.23 0.57 12.53
C GLN A 50 -0.48 2.00 13.00
N GLY A 51 0.24 2.47 14.02
CA GLY A 51 0.11 3.82 14.56
C GLY A 51 0.46 4.89 13.53
N PHE A 52 1.51 4.68 12.73
CA PHE A 52 1.88 5.61 11.66
C PHE A 52 0.81 5.71 10.57
N VAL A 53 0.27 4.58 10.10
CA VAL A 53 -0.79 4.54 9.08
C VAL A 53 -2.08 5.16 9.61
N ASP A 54 -2.49 4.82 10.83
CA ASP A 54 -3.69 5.38 11.46
C ASP A 54 -3.57 6.88 11.68
N THR A 55 -2.40 7.37 12.10
CA THR A 55 -2.17 8.82 12.26
C THR A 55 -2.19 9.53 10.91
N THR A 56 -1.60 8.95 9.87
CA THR A 56 -1.47 9.56 8.54
C THR A 56 -2.81 9.62 7.82
N LEU A 57 -3.57 8.52 7.82
CA LEU A 57 -4.86 8.45 7.14
C LEU A 57 -6.01 8.97 8.01
N GLY A 58 -5.85 8.93 9.33
CA GLY A 58 -6.87 9.37 10.28
C GLY A 58 -8.20 8.66 10.04
N ASP A 59 -9.26 9.45 10.00
CA ASP A 59 -10.65 9.02 9.76
C ASP A 59 -10.97 8.68 8.30
N SER A 60 -10.02 8.85 7.38
CA SER A 60 -10.26 8.64 5.94
C SER A 60 -10.24 7.17 5.53
N SER A 61 -9.63 6.28 6.34
CA SER A 61 -9.44 4.86 6.08
C SER A 61 -9.64 4.01 7.34
N VAL A 62 -9.89 2.72 7.16
CA VAL A 62 -9.77 1.71 8.23
C VAL A 62 -8.57 0.85 7.90
N ASN A 63 -7.59 0.79 8.80
CA ASN A 63 -6.30 0.16 8.53
C ASN A 63 -6.08 -1.05 9.43
N VAL A 64 -5.47 -2.08 8.88
CA VAL A 64 -5.07 -3.29 9.60
C VAL A 64 -3.66 -3.65 9.18
N CYS A 65 -2.76 -3.73 10.16
CA CYS A 65 -1.39 -4.16 10.00
C CYS A 65 -1.18 -5.48 10.73
N TYR A 66 -0.40 -6.38 10.13
CA TYR A 66 -0.04 -7.68 10.69
C TYR A 66 1.36 -8.06 10.21
N GLU A 67 2.06 -8.88 11.00
CA GLU A 67 3.35 -9.43 10.60
C GLU A 67 3.17 -10.47 9.50
N VAL A 68 4.05 -10.41 8.49
CA VAL A 68 4.10 -11.39 7.41
C VAL A 68 5.02 -12.55 7.81
N ASP A 69 4.53 -13.79 7.70
CA ASP A 69 5.35 -15.00 7.83
C ASP A 69 6.28 -15.12 6.62
N SER A 70 7.49 -14.58 6.74
CA SER A 70 8.47 -14.49 5.65
C SER A 70 8.91 -15.84 5.10
N GLU A 71 8.85 -16.90 5.92
CA GLU A 71 9.23 -18.26 5.50
C GLU A 71 8.18 -18.89 4.57
N LYS A 72 6.94 -18.38 4.61
CA LYS A 72 5.83 -18.85 3.76
C LYS A 72 5.42 -17.85 2.69
N ALA A 73 5.87 -16.61 2.81
CA ALA A 73 5.57 -15.56 1.85
C ALA A 73 6.30 -15.80 0.52
N PHE A 74 5.61 -15.51 -0.59
CA PHE A 74 6.18 -15.50 -1.93
C PHE A 74 5.80 -14.18 -2.61
N ALA A 75 6.73 -13.60 -3.37
CA ALA A 75 6.53 -12.30 -4.03
C ALA A 75 6.61 -12.37 -5.57
N ASP A 76 6.84 -13.56 -6.13
CA ASP A 76 6.96 -13.72 -7.58
C ASP A 76 5.61 -13.49 -8.27
N ARG A 77 5.64 -12.76 -9.39
CA ARG A 77 4.46 -12.54 -10.22
C ARG A 77 3.92 -13.91 -10.68
N PRO A 78 2.64 -14.26 -10.41
CA PRO A 78 2.08 -15.52 -10.86
C PRO A 78 2.28 -15.73 -12.37
N LEU A 79 2.80 -16.91 -12.73
CA LEU A 79 2.99 -17.29 -14.12
C LEU A 79 1.64 -17.20 -14.87
N GLY A 80 1.62 -16.48 -16.00
CA GLY A 80 0.44 -16.36 -16.84
C GLY A 80 -0.47 -15.15 -16.57
N MET A 81 -0.14 -14.27 -15.60
CA MET A 81 -0.84 -12.97 -15.53
C MET A 81 -0.57 -12.16 -16.79
N ARG A 82 -1.62 -11.89 -17.57
CA ARG A 82 -1.56 -10.98 -18.71
C ARG A 82 -1.29 -9.58 -18.19
N SER A 83 -0.23 -8.94 -18.69
CA SER A 83 -0.09 -7.49 -18.51
C SER A 83 -1.33 -6.84 -19.12
N SER A 84 -1.98 -5.94 -18.39
CA SER A 84 -3.08 -5.14 -18.96
C SER A 84 -2.53 -4.40 -20.17
N SER A 85 -2.96 -4.78 -21.37
CA SER A 85 -2.83 -3.92 -22.55
C SER A 85 -3.90 -2.85 -22.39
N ALA A 86 -3.49 -1.62 -22.05
CA ALA A 86 -4.36 -0.46 -22.19
C ALA A 86 -4.96 -0.46 -23.62
N PRO A 87 -6.23 -0.08 -23.80
CA PRO A 87 -6.79 0.01 -25.15
C PRO A 87 -5.97 1.04 -25.92
N ALA A 88 -5.47 0.64 -27.09
CA ALA A 88 -4.91 1.58 -28.05
C ALA A 88 -5.93 2.69 -28.24
N ALA A 89 -5.49 3.95 -28.08
CA ALA A 89 -6.24 5.10 -28.53
C ALA A 89 -6.60 4.84 -29.99
N GLY A 90 -7.89 4.64 -30.26
CA GLY A 90 -8.43 4.68 -31.61
C GLY A 90 -8.60 6.15 -31.96
N ASP A 91 -7.88 6.59 -32.98
CA ASP A 91 -8.20 7.78 -33.76
C ASP A 91 -9.67 7.76 -34.21
N GLU A 92 -10.43 8.81 -33.86
CA GLU A 92 -11.26 9.60 -34.79
C GLU A 92 -11.72 10.91 -34.13
#